data_AF-A0A2E1L788-F1
#
_entry.id   AF-A0A2E1L788-F1
#
_cell.length_a   1.000
_cell.length_b   1.000
_cell.length_c   1.000
_cell.angle_alpha   90.00
_cell.angle_beta   90.00
_cell.angle_gamma   90.00
#
_symmetry.space_group_name_H-M   'P 1'
#
loop_
_entity.id
_entity.type
_entity.pdbx_description
1 polymer ?
#
loop_
_entity_poly.entity_id
_entity_poly.type
_entity_poly.pdbx_seq_one_letter_code
_entity_poly.pdbx_strand_id
1 'polypeptide(L)'
;MEQKLLNALVAHYNANLQRAEANLLNYFRNSAGIGEHPDVVGEMTKLIDEVGSARGGLQVLNDMVANQQAAPAPETTEEGE
;
A
#
# COMPACT_ATOMS: atom_id res chain seq x y z
N MET A 1 -3.64 -6.02 21.12
CA MET A 1 -4.02 -4.65 20.71
C MET A 1 -3.28 -4.26 19.44
N GLU A 2 -1.98 -4.48 19.41
CA GLU A 2 -1.08 -4.34 18.24
C GLU A 2 -1.62 -4.98 16.95
N GLN A 3 -2.07 -6.24 16.98
CA GLN A 3 -2.65 -6.89 15.79
C GLN A 3 -3.89 -6.16 15.23
N LYS A 4 -4.73 -5.57 16.09
CA LYS A 4 -5.93 -4.84 15.62
C LYS A 4 -5.53 -3.54 14.92
N LEU A 5 -4.48 -2.88 15.39
CA LEU A 5 -3.94 -1.65 14.77
C LEU A 5 -3.31 -1.97 13.41
N LEU A 6 -2.50 -3.04 13.34
CA LEU A 6 -1.92 -3.50 12.07
C LEU A 6 -3.01 -3.85 11.05
N ASN A 7 -4.03 -4.62 11.47
CA ASN A 7 -5.14 -4.98 10.60
C ASN A 7 -5.91 -3.75 10.10
N ALA A 8 -6.09 -2.73 10.95
CA ALA A 8 -6.76 -1.49 10.56
C ALA A 8 -5.95 -0.71 9.51
N LEU A 9 -4.63 -0.63 9.68
CA LEU A 9 -3.74 0.03 8.71
C LEU A 9 -3.71 -0.72 7.37
N VAL A 10 -3.62 -2.05 7.41
CA VAL A 10 -3.69 -2.90 6.20
C VAL A 10 -5.03 -2.72 5.50
N ALA A 11 -6.15 -2.70 6.23
CA ALA A 11 -7.47 -2.48 5.65
C ALA A 11 -7.59 -1.09 5.01
N HIS A 12 -7.05 -0.05 5.66
CA HIS A 12 -7.06 1.32 5.14
C HIS A 12 -6.34 1.42 3.79
N TYR A 13 -5.11 0.93 3.69
CA TYR A 13 -4.35 1.02 2.44
C TYR A 13 -4.94 0.13 1.35
N ASN A 14 -5.46 -1.05 1.68
CA ASN A 14 -6.16 -1.89 0.69
C ASN A 14 -7.43 -1.20 0.15
N ALA A 15 -8.21 -0.56 1.01
CA ALA A 15 -9.41 0.16 0.58
C ALA A 15 -9.06 1.33 -0.36
N ASN A 16 -8.02 2.11 -0.01
CA ASN A 16 -7.54 3.20 -0.86
C ASN A 16 -7.05 2.69 -2.23
N LEU A 17 -6.26 1.61 -2.23
CA LEU A 17 -5.75 0.99 -3.45
C LEU A 17 -6.90 0.56 -4.37
N GLN A 18 -7.84 -0.23 -3.84
CA GLN A 18 -8.96 -0.75 -4.62
C GLN A 18 -9.87 0.36 -5.15
N ARG A 19 -10.11 1.40 -4.34
CA ARG A 19 -10.91 2.57 -4.76
C ARG A 19 -10.23 3.31 -5.92
N ALA A 20 -8.94 3.61 -5.80
CA ALA A 20 -8.21 4.35 -6.82
C ALA A 20 -8.10 3.54 -8.13
N GLU A 21 -7.80 2.23 -8.04
CA GLU A 21 -7.75 1.34 -9.20
C GLU A 21 -9.11 1.20 -9.89
N ALA A 22 -10.21 1.08 -9.14
CA ALA A 22 -11.56 1.02 -9.70
C ALA A 22 -11.95 2.32 -10.44
N ASN A 23 -11.59 3.47 -9.87
CA ASN A 23 -11.83 4.77 -10.51
C ASN A 23 -10.99 4.94 -11.78
N LEU A 24 -9.71 4.57 -11.75
CA LEU A 24 -8.84 4.56 -12.94
C LEU A 24 -9.43 3.65 -14.04
N LEU A 25 -9.85 2.45 -13.66
CA LEU A 25 -10.45 1.51 -14.59
C LEU A 25 -11.72 2.06 -15.23
N ASN A 26 -12.50 2.85 -14.49
CA ASN A 26 -13.67 3.52 -15.02
C ASN A 26 -13.28 4.55 -16.08
N TYR A 27 -12.26 5.38 -15.83
CA TYR A 27 -11.72 6.30 -16.84
C TYR A 27 -11.19 5.58 -18.09
N PHE A 28 -10.56 4.41 -17.94
CA PHE A 28 -10.08 3.62 -19.07
C PHE A 28 -11.20 2.94 -19.88
N ARG A 29 -12.31 2.56 -19.22
CA ARG A 29 -13.37 1.73 -19.84
C ARG A 29 -14.60 2.50 -20.29
N ASN A 30 -14.97 3.57 -19.59
CA ASN A 30 -16.17 4.34 -19.86
C ASN A 30 -15.82 5.77 -20.28
N SER A 31 -15.74 6.00 -21.59
CA SER A 31 -15.63 7.36 -22.15
C SER A 31 -16.90 8.20 -21.95
N ALA A 32 -18.04 7.58 -21.59
CA ALA A 32 -19.33 8.25 -21.47
C ALA A 32 -19.80 8.25 -20.01
N GLY A 33 -19.93 9.45 -19.41
CA GLY A 33 -20.53 9.68 -18.09
C GLY A 33 -19.59 10.20 -16.99
N ILE A 34 -18.28 9.91 -17.06
CA ILE A 34 -17.26 10.48 -16.14
C ILE A 34 -16.27 11.41 -16.88
N GLY A 35 -16.17 11.29 -18.21
CA GLY A 35 -15.33 12.13 -19.06
C GLY A 35 -15.85 13.56 -19.29
N GLU A 36 -16.87 14.03 -18.56
CA GLU A 36 -17.32 15.43 -18.62
C GLU A 36 -16.38 16.39 -17.84
N HIS A 37 -15.29 15.88 -17.27
CA HIS A 37 -14.25 16.72 -16.71
C HIS A 37 -13.29 17.19 -17.81
N PRO A 38 -13.00 18.50 -17.94
CA PRO A 38 -12.11 19.01 -18.98
C PRO A 38 -10.65 18.52 -18.81
N ASP A 39 -10.27 18.11 -17.60
CA ASP A 39 -8.94 17.58 -17.28
C ASP A 39 -9.03 16.13 -16.76
N VAL A 40 -9.30 15.19 -17.66
CA VAL A 40 -9.34 13.76 -17.33
C VAL A 40 -7.96 13.24 -16.91
N VAL A 41 -6.90 13.71 -17.58
CA VAL A 41 -5.53 13.25 -17.31
C VAL A 41 -5.06 13.71 -15.93
N GLY A 42 -5.39 14.93 -15.51
CA GLY A 42 -5.09 15.42 -14.17
C GLY A 42 -5.75 14.59 -13.07
N GLU A 43 -7.03 14.23 -13.24
CA GLU A 43 -7.72 13.35 -12.29
C GLU A 43 -7.12 11.94 -12.26
N MET A 44 -6.81 11.36 -13.42
CA MET A 44 -6.13 10.06 -13.48
C MET A 44 -4.74 10.10 -12.84
N THR A 45 -4.01 11.22 -12.96
CA THR A 45 -2.70 11.41 -12.33
C THR A 45 -2.81 11.34 -10.80
N LYS A 46 -3.79 12.04 -10.22
CA LYS A 46 -4.06 11.96 -8.76
C LYS A 46 -4.36 10.54 -8.31
N LEU A 47 -5.16 9.80 -9.09
CA LEU A 47 -5.48 8.41 -8.77
C LEU A 47 -4.25 7.50 -8.83
N ILE A 48 -3.32 7.74 -9.77
CA ILE A 48 -2.04 7.01 -9.84
C ILE A 48 -1.19 7.30 -8.60
N ASP A 49 -1.13 8.56 -8.14
CA ASP A 49 -0.41 8.93 -6.93
C ASP A 49 -1.01 8.28 -5.68
N GLU A 50 -2.34 8.16 -5.61
CA GLU A 50 -3.05 7.43 -4.54
C GLU A 50 -2.70 5.93 -4.56
N VAL A 51 -2.65 5.30 -5.74
CA VAL A 51 -2.20 3.90 -5.91
C VAL A 51 -0.77 3.73 -5.41
N GLY A 52 0.14 4.61 -5.83
CA GLY A 52 1.54 4.58 -5.41
C GLY A 52 1.70 4.70 -3.89
N SER A 53 1.00 5.66 -3.29
CA SER A 53 1.00 5.88 -1.84
C SER A 53 0.43 4.69 -1.07
N ALA A 54 -0.65 4.09 -1.55
CA ALA A 54 -1.25 2.92 -0.91
C ALA A 54 -0.35 1.68 -0.97
N ARG A 55 0.27 1.41 -2.12
CA ARG A 55 1.23 0.31 -2.29
C ARG A 55 2.46 0.50 -1.41
N GLY A 56 3.02 1.71 -1.37
CA GLY A 56 4.14 2.05 -0.48
C GLY A 56 3.81 1.85 0.99
N GLY A 57 2.61 2.29 1.43
CA GLY A 57 2.13 2.06 2.80
C GLY A 57 2.04 0.57 3.16
N LEU A 58 1.47 -0.26 2.27
CA LEU A 58 1.43 -1.72 2.47
C LEU A 58 2.82 -2.35 2.54
N GLN A 59 3.75 -1.91 1.69
CA GLN A 59 5.13 -2.39 1.72
C GLN A 59 5.82 -2.05 3.04
N VAL A 60 5.73 -0.81 3.50
CA VAL A 60 6.31 -0.38 4.79
C VAL A 60 5.76 -1.23 5.94
N LEU A 61 4.45 -1.47 5.98
CA LEU A 61 3.84 -2.33 7.00
C LEU A 61 4.37 -3.76 6.95
N ASN A 62 4.53 -4.32 5.75
CA ASN A 62 5.07 -5.66 5.57
C ASN A 62 6.52 -5.75 6.05
N ASP A 63 7.35 -4.77 5.69
CA ASP A 63 8.76 -4.71 6.08
C ASP A 63 8.93 -4.56 7.60
N MET A 64 8.07 -3.76 8.24
CA MET A 64 8.05 -3.62 9.71
C MET A 64 7.73 -4.95 10.41
N VAL A 65 6.75 -5.70 9.90
CA VAL A 65 6.37 -7.00 10.48
C VAL A 65 7.44 -8.07 10.22
N ALA A 66 8.03 -8.08 9.03
CA ALA A 66 9.10 -9.02 8.68
C ALA A 66 10.37 -8.80 9.53
N ASN A 67 10.77 -7.54 9.74
CA ASN A 67 11.95 -7.20 10.54
C ASN A 67 11.80 -7.50 12.03
N GLN A 68 10.57 -7.57 12.56
CA GLN A 68 10.32 -8.00 13.94
C GLN A 68 10.51 -9.51 14.16
N GLN A 69 10.55 -10.31 13.10
CA GLN A 69 10.69 -11.78 13.20
C GLN A 69 12.14 -12.26 13.07
N ALA A 70 13.05 -11.39 12.63
CA ALA A 70 14.48 -11.68 12.59
C ALA A 70 15.09 -11.47 14.00
N ALA A 71 15.04 -12.50 14.83
CA ALA A 71 15.78 -12.53 16.09
C ALA A 71 17.30 -12.35 15.84
N PRO A 72 18.04 -11.67 16.74
CA PRO A 72 19.50 -11.63 16.63
C PRO A 72 20.05 -13.07 16.71
N ALA A 73 20.92 -13.42 15.76
CA ALA A 73 21.61 -14.70 15.75
C ALA A 73 22.28 -14.94 17.12
N PRO A 74 22.30 -16.18 17.65
CA PRO A 74 22.99 -16.47 18.89
C PRO A 74 24.46 -16.08 18.73
N GLU A 75 24.94 -15.17 19.59
CA GLU A 75 26.37 -14.92 19.77
C GLU A 75 27.03 -16.27 20.05
N THR A 76 27.76 -16.79 19.06
CA THR A 76 28.70 -17.87 19.29
C THR A 76 29.85 -17.27 20.08
N THR A 77 29.73 -17.32 21.41
CA THR A 77 30.89 -17.27 22.29
C THR A 77 31.73 -18.51 21.99
N GLU A 78 32.71 -18.36 21.08
CA GLU A 78 33.87 -19.24 21.05
C GLU A 78 34.71 -18.96 22.30
N GLU A 79 34.29 -19.57 23.41
CA GLU A 79 35.18 -19.78 24.55
C GLU A 79 36.07 -21.00 24.24
N GLY A 80 37.35 -20.72 24.00
CA GLY A 80 38.46 -21.59 24.38
C GLY A 80 38.75 -22.80 23.51
N GLU A 81 39.95 -22.81 22.92
CA GLU A 81 40.98 -23.83 23.15
C GLU A 81 42.36 -23.32 22.69
#